data_AF-A0A645JJC7-F1
#
_entry.id   AF-A0A645JJC7-F1
#
_cell.length_a   1.000
_cell.length_b   1.000
_cell.length_c   1.000
_cell.angle_alpha   90.00
_cell.angle_beta   90.00
_cell.angle_gamma   90.00
#
_symmetry.space_group_name_H-M   'P 1'
#
loop_
_entity.id
_entity.type
_entity.pdbx_description
1 polymer ?
#
loop_
_entity_poly.entity_id
_entity_poly.type
_entity_poly.pdbx_seq_one_letter_code
_entity_poly.pdbx_strand_id
1 'polypeptide(L)' 'MSVLEILEIFMKATGVEVPYEIVGRRAGDVEQVWADPKKANDVLGWRADTPIEDVMRSAWEWEKKIRAK' A
#
# COMPACT_ATOMS: atom_id res chain seq x y z
N MET A 1 -1.90 -3.67 -9.10
CA MET A 1 -2.01 -2.66 -8.03
C MET A 1 -1.35 -1.37 -8.47
N SER A 2 -2.16 -0.40 -8.87
CA SER A 2 -1.80 0.96 -9.27
C SER A 2 -1.99 1.94 -8.10
N VAL A 3 -1.60 3.20 -8.29
CA VAL A 3 -1.83 4.27 -7.30
C VAL A 3 -3.32 4.46 -7.01
N LEU A 4 -4.17 4.44 -8.04
CA LEU A 4 -5.62 4.62 -7.86
C LEU A 4 -6.26 3.44 -7.13
N GLU A 5 -5.84 2.20 -7.44
CA GLU A 5 -6.31 1.01 -6.72
C GLU A 5 -5.93 1.07 -5.23
N ILE A 6 -4.73 1.56 -4.89
CA ILE A 6 -4.32 1.76 -3.49
C ILE A 6 -5.22 2.79 -2.79
N LEU A 7 -5.56 3.89 -3.46
CA LEU A 7 -6.45 4.90 -2.90
C LEU A 7 -7.84 4.31 -2.61
N GLU A 8 -8.41 3.58 -3.56
CA GLU A 8 -9.71 2.91 -3.37
C GLU A 8 -9.69 1.92 -2.20
N ILE A 9 -8.66 1.08 -2.13
CA ILE A 9 -8.49 0.11 -1.03
C ILE A 9 -8.34 0.83 0.30
N PHE A 10 -7.55 1.90 0.36
CA PHE A 10 -7.35 2.68 1.58
C PHE A 10 -8.65 3.32 2.06
N MET A 11 -9.39 4.00 1.17
CA MET A 11 -10.68 4.63 1.50
C MET A 11 -11.68 3.59 1.99
N LYS A 12 -11.76 2.42 1.33
CA LYS A 12 -12.61 1.30 1.75
C LYS A 12 -12.19 0.73 3.12
N ALA A 13 -10.89 0.54 3.35
CA ALA A 13 -10.38 -0.06 4.58
C ALA A 13 -10.56 0.87 5.79
N THR A 14 -10.44 2.18 5.60
CA THR A 14 -10.37 3.17 6.68
C THR A 14 -11.63 4.01 6.84
N GLY A 15 -12.48 4.11 5.81
CA GLY A 15 -13.61 5.03 5.77
C GLY A 15 -13.22 6.51 5.66
N VAL A 16 -11.95 6.80 5.33
CA VAL A 16 -11.44 8.16 5.17
C VAL A 16 -11.41 8.54 3.71
N GLU A 17 -12.08 9.63 3.34
CA GLU A 17 -12.00 10.21 2.00
C GLU A 17 -10.62 10.86 1.78
N VAL A 18 -9.99 10.56 0.64
CA VAL A 18 -8.66 11.09 0.29
C VAL A 18 -8.77 11.95 -0.97
N PRO A 19 -8.80 13.29 -0.85
CA PRO A 19 -8.77 14.15 -2.02
C PRO A 19 -7.41 14.08 -2.71
N TYR A 20 -7.41 13.95 -4.04
CA TYR A 20 -6.20 13.93 -4.85
C TYR A 20 -6.42 14.63 -6.19
N GLU A 21 -5.32 14.97 -6.85
CA GLU A 21 -5.29 15.49 -8.22
C GLU A 21 -4.28 14.70 -9.06
N ILE A 22 -4.58 14.54 -10.34
CA ILE A 22 -3.65 13.91 -11.28
C ILE A 22 -2.71 14.99 -11.80
N VAL A 23 -1.43 14.83 -11.48
CA VAL A 23 -0.35 15.73 -11.92
C VAL A 23 0.62 15.01 -12.86
N GLY A 24 1.60 15.75 -13.39
CA GLY A 24 2.65 15.19 -14.25
C GLY A 24 3.47 14.09 -13.57
N ARG A 25 4.15 13.27 -14.39
CA ARG A 25 5.04 12.21 -13.88
C ARG A 25 6.17 12.81 -13.05
N ARG A 26 6.45 12.22 -11.89
CA ARG A 26 7.63 12.57 -11.09
C ARG A 26 8.87 11.98 -11.74
N ALA A 27 9.91 12.81 -11.91
CA ALA A 27 11.15 12.40 -12.55
C ALA A 27 11.81 11.24 -11.76
N GLY A 28 12.18 10.17 -12.47
CA GLY A 28 12.82 8.98 -11.91
C GLY A 28 11.87 7.83 -11.58
N ASP A 29 10.55 8.06 -11.58
CA ASP A 29 9.59 6.96 -11.39
C ASP A 29 9.53 6.06 -12.62
N VAL A 30 9.62 4.75 -12.39
CA VAL A 30 9.36 3.72 -13.41
C VAL A 30 7.87 3.45 -13.53
N GLU A 31 7.41 2.93 -14.67
CA GLU A 31 5.98 2.73 -14.90
C GLU A 31 5.39 1.64 -13.99
N GLN A 32 6.07 0.51 -13.82
CA GLN A 32 5.64 -0.60 -12.97
C GLN A 32 6.83 -1.41 -12.46
N VAL A 33 6.72 -1.94 -11.24
CA VAL A 33 7.69 -2.86 -10.64
C VAL A 33 7.02 -3.75 -9.59
N TRP A 34 7.37 -5.03 -9.57
CA TRP A 34 6.91 -5.99 -8.55
C TRP A 34 7.95 -7.10 -8.36
N ALA A 35 7.83 -7.86 -7.27
CA ALA A 35 8.74 -8.95 -6.94
C ALA A 35 8.25 -10.30 -7.50
N ASP A 36 9.20 -11.16 -7.88
CA ASP A 36 9.00 -12.62 -7.89
C ASP A 36 9.48 -13.18 -6.53
N PRO A 37 8.56 -13.59 -5.63
CA PRO A 37 8.93 -14.05 -4.29
C PRO A 37 9.37 -15.52 -4.24
N LYS A 38 9.41 -16.25 -5.38
CA LYS A 38 9.64 -17.69 -5.41
C LYS A 38 10.86 -18.14 -4.62
N LYS A 39 11.98 -17.42 -4.72
CA LYS A 39 13.21 -17.78 -3.99
C LYS A 39 13.03 -17.71 -2.47
N ALA A 40 12.35 -16.69 -1.96
CA ALA A 40 12.06 -16.57 -0.53
C ALA A 40 11.09 -17.67 -0.07
N ASN A 41 10.07 -17.95 -0.86
CA ASN A 41 9.09 -19.01 -0.59
C ASN A 41 9.77 -20.38 -0.51
N ASP A 42 10.68 -20.69 -1.45
CA ASP A 42 11.30 -22.00 -1.57
C ASP A 42 12.41 -22.23 -0.53
N VAL A 43 13.25 -21.21 -0.30
CA VAL A 43 14.44 -21.35 0.56
C VAL A 43 14.12 -21.09 2.02
N LEU A 44 13.25 -20.11 2.31
CA LEU A 44 12.93 -19.70 3.68
C LEU A 44 11.59 -20.25 4.16
N GLY A 45 10.76 -20.80 3.28
CA GLY A 45 9.38 -21.19 3.61
C GLY A 45 8.46 -20.00 3.93
N TRP A 46 8.95 -18.77 3.75
CA TRP A 46 8.23 -17.54 4.08
C TRP A 46 7.32 -17.10 2.93
N ARG A 47 6.12 -16.60 3.24
CA ARG A 47 5.19 -15.99 2.28
C ARG A 47 4.56 -14.75 2.89
N ALA A 48 4.32 -13.73 2.06
CA ALA A 48 3.45 -12.61 2.43
C ALA A 48 2.00 -13.09 2.38
N ASP A 49 1.32 -13.09 3.52
CA ASP A 49 -0.06 -13.58 3.68
C ASP A 49 -1.03 -12.51 4.20
N THR A 50 -0.52 -11.33 4.55
CA THR A 50 -1.34 -10.24 5.08
C THR A 50 -2.15 -9.59 3.96
N PRO A 51 -3.49 -9.54 4.08
CA PRO A 51 -4.33 -8.83 3.12
C PRO A 51 -4.00 -7.34 3.03
N ILE A 52 -4.10 -6.77 1.84
CA ILE A 52 -3.72 -5.37 1.61
C ILE A 52 -4.61 -4.39 2.38
N GLU A 53 -5.89 -4.70 2.57
CA GLU A 53 -6.82 -3.93 3.39
C GLU A 53 -6.35 -3.83 4.85
N ASP A 54 -5.78 -4.90 5.39
CA ASP A 54 -5.25 -4.93 6.76
C ASP A 54 -3.96 -4.13 6.88
N VAL A 55 -3.11 -4.17 5.85
CA VAL A 55 -1.92 -3.32 5.75
C VAL A 55 -2.32 -1.84 5.78
N MET A 56 -3.31 -1.43 4.96
CA MET A 56 -3.79 -0.05 4.92
C MET A 56 -4.42 0.40 6.24
N ARG A 57 -5.24 -0.46 6.86
CA ARG A 57 -5.83 -0.21 8.18
C ARG A 57 -4.74 -0.02 9.24
N SER A 58 -3.77 -0.93 9.29
CA SER A 58 -2.65 -0.87 10.24
C SER A 58 -1.84 0.42 10.11
N ALA A 59 -1.50 0.81 8.87
CA ALA A 59 -0.79 2.05 8.59
C ALA A 59 -1.58 3.28 9.06
N TRP A 60 -2.90 3.30 8.86
CA TRP A 60 -3.75 4.41 9.31
C TRP A 60 -3.90 4.49 10.83
N GLU A 61 -4.07 3.36 11.51
CA GLU A 61 -4.09 3.33 12.99
C GLU A 61 -2.78 3.88 13.58
N TRP A 62 -1.65 3.52 12.96
CA TRP A 62 -0.36 4.09 13.32
C TRP A 62 -0.30 5.61 13.12
N GLU A 63 -0.71 6.11 11.95
CA GLU A 63 -0.69 7.54 11.64
C GLU A 63 -1.55 8.35 12.61
N LYS A 64 -2.77 7.88 12.92
CA LYS A 64 -3.65 8.49 13.93
C LYS A 64 -2.96 8.58 15.29
N LYS A 65 -2.26 7.52 15.70
CA LYS A 65 -1.53 7.49 16.98
C LYS A 65 -0.37 8.48 17.01
N ILE A 66 0.34 8.66 15.91
CA ILE A 66 1.47 9.61 15.82
C ILE A 66 0.97 11.05 15.87
N ARG A 67 -0.14 11.37 15.20
CA ARG A 67 -0.70 12.73 15.14
C ARG A 67 -1.60 13.12 16.32
N ALA A 68 -2.03 12.15 17.14
CA ALA A 68 -2.76 12.42 18.37
C ALA A 68 -1.88 12.86 19.55
N LYS A 69 -0.57 13.03 19.32
CA LYS A 69 0.39 13.65 20.24
C LYS A 69 0.58 15.11 19.88
#